data_AF-A0A8J2PEM8-F1
#
_entry.id   AF-A0A8J2PEM8-F1
#
_cell.length_a   1.000
_cell.length_b   1.000
_cell.length_c   1.000
_cell.angle_alpha   90.00
_cell.angle_beta   90.00
_cell.angle_gamma   90.00
#
_symmetry.space_group_name_H-M   'P 1'
#
loop_
_entity.id
_entity.type
_entity.pdbx_description
1 polymer ?
#
loop_
_entity_poly.entity_id
_entity_poly.type
_entity_poly.pdbx_seq_one_letter_code
_entity_poly.pdbx_strand_id
1 'polypeptide(L)'
;MSLFKLIQTETYCAKPQILKQLNVQLFDDGLYRVVTKLLRRRDKKNFRLSVLLPGDHPAVVMLVKKVHEELSHAGVQMVMCNLRERFWIPQARRNIRFVLLLRSKLPGSTWPARSTCNRFEAKRFRGSMKSGDIVLLEQDNKKRINWPLARVIELLP
;
A
#
# COMPACT_ATOMS: atom_id res chain seq x y z
N MET A 1 -14.70 -12.56 -22.13
CA MET A 1 -13.83 -12.77 -20.95
C MET A 1 -13.31 -11.39 -20.52
N SER A 2 -13.47 -10.96 -19.25
CA SER A 2 -12.96 -9.66 -18.79
C SER A 2 -11.54 -9.79 -18.20
N LEU A 3 -10.73 -8.74 -18.29
CA LEU A 3 -9.37 -8.70 -17.71
C LEU A 3 -9.35 -9.06 -16.22
N PHE A 4 -10.31 -8.54 -15.46
CA PHE A 4 -10.39 -8.81 -14.01
C PHE A 4 -10.72 -10.28 -13.72
N LYS A 5 -11.52 -10.93 -14.58
CA LYS A 5 -11.85 -12.34 -14.44
C LYS A 5 -10.60 -13.20 -14.64
N LEU A 6 -9.78 -12.87 -15.65
CA LEU A 6 -8.50 -13.53 -15.90
C LEU A 6 -7.55 -13.43 -14.68
N ILE A 7 -7.35 -12.22 -14.15
CA ILE A 7 -6.49 -11.98 -12.99
C ILE A 7 -6.96 -12.81 -11.78
N GLN A 8 -8.28 -12.87 -11.56
CA GLN A 8 -8.86 -13.62 -10.45
C GLN A 8 -8.70 -15.12 -10.63
N THR A 9 -8.94 -15.65 -11.84
CA THR A 9 -8.75 -17.08 -12.13
C THR A 9 -7.30 -17.49 -11.95
N GLU A 10 -6.34 -16.71 -12.43
CA GLU A 10 -4.91 -17.02 -12.29
C GLU A 10 -4.47 -17.03 -10.82
N THR A 11 -4.97 -16.08 -10.01
CA THR A 11 -4.43 -15.88 -8.66
C THR A 11 -5.16 -16.66 -7.58
N TYR A 12 -6.49 -16.73 -7.64
CA TYR A 12 -7.31 -17.32 -6.58
C TYR A 12 -7.62 -18.80 -6.78
N CYS A 13 -7.43 -19.34 -7.99
CA CYS A 13 -7.55 -20.79 -8.21
C CYS A 13 -6.60 -21.59 -7.31
N ALA A 14 -5.42 -21.04 -6.98
CA ALA A 14 -4.41 -21.69 -6.13
C ALA A 14 -4.51 -21.36 -4.63
N LYS A 15 -5.33 -20.38 -4.21
CA LYS A 15 -5.32 -19.83 -2.84
C LYS A 15 -6.73 -19.51 -2.29
N PRO A 16 -7.55 -20.53 -2.00
CA PRO A 16 -8.91 -20.34 -1.48
C PRO A 16 -8.96 -19.80 -0.04
N GLN A 17 -7.84 -19.84 0.71
CA GLN A 17 -7.81 -19.41 2.12
C GLN A 17 -8.10 -17.91 2.29
N ILE A 18 -7.66 -17.07 1.34
CA ILE A 18 -7.92 -15.61 1.35
C ILE A 18 -9.41 -15.31 1.18
N LEU A 19 -10.11 -16.12 0.38
CA LEU A 19 -11.56 -16.02 0.17
C LEU A 19 -12.34 -16.31 1.45
N LYS A 20 -11.83 -17.16 2.36
CA LYS A 20 -12.51 -17.48 3.63
C LYS A 20 -12.43 -16.37 4.68
N GLN A 21 -11.36 -15.57 4.64
CA GLN A 21 -11.14 -14.48 5.60
C GLN A 21 -11.90 -13.20 5.25
N LEU A 22 -12.34 -13.07 3.99
CA LEU A 22 -13.02 -11.91 3.46
C LEU A 22 -14.47 -12.29 3.11
N ASN A 23 -15.42 -11.37 3.27
CA ASN A 23 -16.80 -11.59 2.84
C ASN A 23 -16.90 -11.48 1.30
N VAL A 24 -16.39 -12.49 0.59
CA VAL A 24 -16.30 -12.54 -0.87
C VAL A 24 -17.42 -13.39 -1.43
N GLN A 25 -18.10 -12.87 -2.45
CA GLN A 25 -19.12 -13.59 -3.19
C GLN A 25 -18.80 -13.59 -4.69
N LEU A 26 -19.15 -14.67 -5.37
CA LEU A 26 -19.11 -14.76 -6.83
C LEU A 26 -20.42 -14.20 -7.38
N PHE A 27 -20.33 -13.31 -8.35
CA PHE A 27 -21.50 -12.67 -8.98
C PHE A 27 -21.71 -13.19 -10.41
N ASP A 28 -22.85 -12.84 -11.01
CA ASP A 28 -23.28 -13.28 -12.34
C ASP A 28 -22.28 -12.94 -13.47
N ASP A 29 -21.47 -11.90 -13.27
CA ASP A 29 -20.38 -11.52 -14.18
C ASP A 29 -19.14 -12.44 -14.08
N GLY A 30 -19.18 -13.40 -13.17
CA GLY A 30 -18.09 -14.33 -12.87
C GLY A 30 -16.92 -13.66 -12.15
N LEU A 31 -17.13 -12.53 -11.47
CA LEU A 31 -16.12 -11.87 -10.66
C LEU A 31 -16.35 -12.13 -9.17
N TYR A 32 -15.26 -12.39 -8.45
CA TYR A 32 -15.25 -12.32 -7.00
C TYR A 32 -15.30 -10.86 -6.56
N ARG A 33 -16.31 -10.51 -5.75
CA ARG A 33 -16.48 -9.18 -5.19
C ARG A 33 -16.59 -9.26 -3.67
N VAL A 34 -15.98 -8.31 -2.99
CA VAL A 34 -16.10 -8.15 -1.55
C VAL A 34 -17.38 -7.41 -1.25
N VAL A 35 -18.23 -8.05 -0.46
CA VAL A 35 -19.48 -7.47 0.03
C VAL A 35 -19.18 -6.64 1.26
N THR A 36 -19.26 -5.32 1.11
CA THR A 36 -19.01 -4.39 2.22
C THR A 36 -20.20 -4.34 3.18
N LYS A 37 -19.96 -3.92 4.43
CA LYS A 37 -21.02 -3.70 5.44
C LYS A 37 -21.96 -2.54 5.09
N LEU A 38 -21.70 -1.81 4.00
CA LEU A 38 -22.46 -0.65 3.55
C LEU A 38 -23.62 -1.02 2.61
N LEU A 39 -24.06 -2.27 2.59
CA LEU A 39 -25.08 -2.78 1.66
C LEU A 39 -26.35 -1.92 1.59
N ARG A 40 -26.77 -1.37 2.74
CA ARG A 40 -28.01 -0.61 2.91
C ARG A 40 -27.90 0.89 2.65
N ARG A 41 -26.69 1.45 2.46
CA ARG A 41 -26.54 2.88 2.10
C ARG A 41 -26.82 3.10 0.62
N ARG A 42 -27.31 4.28 0.22
CA ARG A 42 -27.52 4.68 -1.19
C ARG A 42 -26.21 5.06 -1.91
N ASP A 43 -25.17 4.23 -1.80
CA ASP A 43 -23.88 4.44 -2.48
C ASP A 43 -23.80 3.74 -3.85
N LYS A 44 -22.78 4.06 -4.68
CA LYS A 44 -22.53 3.40 -5.98
C LYS A 44 -22.41 1.88 -5.83
N LYS A 45 -22.95 1.11 -6.78
CA LYS A 45 -22.92 -0.37 -6.78
C LYS A 45 -21.50 -0.93 -6.58
N ASN A 46 -20.51 -0.35 -7.25
CA ASN A 46 -19.09 -0.75 -7.15
C ASN A 46 -18.47 -0.48 -5.78
N PHE A 47 -18.96 0.51 -5.05
CA PHE A 47 -18.51 0.81 -3.69
C PHE A 47 -19.05 -0.22 -2.70
N ARG A 48 -20.28 -0.70 -2.93
CA ARG A 48 -20.88 -1.76 -2.10
C ARG A 48 -20.30 -3.14 -2.42
N LEU A 49 -20.02 -3.38 -3.71
CA LEU A 49 -19.59 -4.65 -4.30
C LEU A 49 -18.25 -4.49 -5.03
N SER A 50 -17.20 -4.19 -4.25
CA SER A 50 -15.87 -3.91 -4.81
C SER A 50 -15.22 -5.18 -5.36
N VAL A 51 -14.63 -5.09 -6.55
CA VAL A 51 -13.98 -6.23 -7.20
C VAL A 51 -12.72 -6.60 -6.44
N LEU A 52 -12.60 -7.86 -6.03
CA LEU A 52 -11.43 -8.35 -5.32
C LEU A 52 -10.24 -8.44 -6.28
N LEU A 53 -9.15 -7.74 -5.99
CA LEU A 53 -7.94 -7.78 -6.80
C LEU A 53 -6.72 -8.20 -5.97
N PRO A 54 -5.86 -9.08 -6.50
CA PRO A 54 -4.62 -9.47 -5.86
C PRO A 54 -3.61 -8.32 -5.92
N GLY A 55 -3.16 -7.83 -4.76
CA GLY A 55 -2.23 -6.71 -4.70
C GLY A 55 -0.85 -7.01 -5.26
N ASP A 56 -0.55 -8.29 -5.49
CA ASP A 56 0.71 -8.79 -5.99
C ASP A 56 0.82 -8.92 -7.51
N HIS A 57 -0.30 -8.87 -8.20
CA HIS A 57 -0.37 -9.15 -9.63
C HIS A 57 0.15 -7.97 -10.47
N PRO A 58 0.93 -8.21 -11.55
CA PRO A 58 1.51 -7.14 -12.39
C PRO A 58 0.47 -6.16 -12.94
N ALA A 59 -0.70 -6.65 -13.38
CA ALA A 59 -1.78 -5.79 -13.86
C ALA A 59 -2.33 -4.85 -12.78
N VAL A 60 -2.35 -5.27 -11.50
CA VAL A 60 -2.79 -4.43 -10.38
C VAL A 60 -1.74 -3.38 -10.04
N VAL A 61 -0.45 -3.71 -10.18
CA VAL A 61 0.65 -2.75 -10.09
C VAL A 61 0.52 -1.67 -11.17
N MET A 62 0.26 -2.06 -12.42
CA MET A 62 0.03 -1.12 -13.53
C MET A 62 -1.20 -0.24 -13.28
N LEU A 63 -2.29 -0.81 -12.76
CA LEU A 63 -3.50 -0.06 -12.38
C LEU A 63 -3.19 1.00 -11.32
N VAL A 64 -2.46 0.64 -10.26
CA VAL A 64 -2.06 1.59 -9.21
C VAL A 64 -1.19 2.71 -9.78
N LYS A 65 -0.25 2.37 -10.68
CA LYS A 65 0.61 3.36 -11.35
C LYS A 65 -0.22 4.34 -12.19
N LYS A 66 -1.15 3.83 -13.00
CA LYS A 66 -2.05 4.64 -13.82
C LYS A 66 -2.88 5.60 -12.96
N VAL A 67 -3.52 5.11 -11.89
CA VAL A 67 -4.31 5.95 -10.97
C VAL A 67 -3.44 7.01 -10.29
N HIS A 68 -2.20 6.67 -9.92
CA HIS A 68 -1.28 7.64 -9.36
C HIS A 68 -0.89 8.75 -10.35
N GLU A 69 -0.70 8.42 -11.63
CA GLU A 69 -0.44 9.38 -12.70
C GLU A 69 -1.68 10.26 -12.99
N GLU A 70 -2.88 9.67 -13.07
CA GLU A 70 -4.15 10.38 -13.26
C GLU A 70 -4.44 11.37 -12.11
N LEU A 71 -4.05 11.03 -10.88
CA LEU A 71 -4.21 11.89 -9.71
C LEU A 71 -3.04 12.87 -9.52
N SER A 72 -2.29 13.20 -10.57
CA SER A 72 -1.18 14.17 -10.51
C SER A 72 -0.14 13.83 -9.43
N HIS A 73 0.26 12.56 -9.36
CA HIS A 73 1.21 12.05 -8.38
C HIS A 73 0.77 12.18 -6.91
N ALA A 74 -0.54 12.15 -6.65
CA ALA A 74 -1.07 12.21 -5.30
C ALA A 74 -0.50 11.12 -4.38
N GLY A 75 -0.43 11.44 -3.09
CA GLY A 75 0.08 10.55 -2.06
C GLY A 75 -0.74 9.26 -1.92
N VAL A 76 -0.15 8.28 -1.23
CA VAL A 76 -0.70 6.93 -1.01
C VAL A 76 -2.17 6.93 -0.59
N GLN A 77 -2.56 7.85 0.29
CA GLN A 77 -3.93 7.90 0.82
C GLN A 77 -4.95 8.25 -0.27
N MET A 78 -4.64 9.21 -1.15
CA MET A 78 -5.53 9.62 -2.23
C MET A 78 -5.72 8.50 -3.26
N VAL A 79 -4.61 7.89 -3.67
CA VAL A 79 -4.64 6.72 -4.58
C VAL A 79 -5.45 5.58 -3.96
N MET A 80 -5.27 5.32 -2.66
CA MET A 80 -6.03 4.29 -1.95
C MET A 80 -7.53 4.60 -1.87
N CYS A 81 -7.92 5.85 -1.63
CA CYS A 81 -9.33 6.25 -1.61
C CYS A 81 -9.98 6.07 -3.00
N ASN A 82 -9.30 6.52 -4.06
CA ASN A 82 -9.78 6.38 -5.42
C ASN A 82 -9.96 4.90 -5.84
N LEU A 83 -8.95 4.05 -5.56
CA LEU A 83 -9.03 2.62 -5.86
C LEU A 83 -10.16 1.93 -5.08
N ARG A 84 -10.41 2.32 -3.83
CA ARG A 84 -11.46 1.73 -2.98
C ARG A 84 -12.89 2.01 -3.47
N GLU A 85 -13.08 2.94 -4.40
CA GLU A 85 -14.40 3.11 -5.03
C GLU A 85 -14.83 1.91 -5.87
N ARG A 86 -13.87 1.11 -6.36
CA ARG A 86 -14.13 0.04 -7.34
C ARG A 86 -13.48 -1.29 -6.98
N PHE A 87 -12.34 -1.25 -6.28
CA PHE A 87 -11.50 -2.42 -6.06
C PHE A 87 -11.19 -2.64 -4.59
N TRP A 88 -11.22 -3.91 -4.19
CA TRP A 88 -10.72 -4.35 -2.90
C TRP A 88 -9.36 -5.02 -3.08
N ILE A 89 -8.29 -4.32 -2.72
CA ILE A 89 -6.92 -4.84 -2.79
C ILE A 89 -6.47 -5.21 -1.36
N PRO A 90 -6.24 -6.49 -1.04
CA PRO A 90 -5.68 -6.89 0.25
C PRO A 90 -4.36 -6.15 0.51
N GLN A 91 -4.20 -5.62 1.72
CA GLN A 91 -3.02 -4.82 2.10
C GLN A 91 -2.76 -3.64 1.13
N ALA A 92 -3.81 -3.03 0.55
CA ALA A 92 -3.73 -1.97 -0.47
C ALA A 92 -2.68 -0.89 -0.13
N ARG A 93 -2.67 -0.36 1.09
CA ARG A 93 -1.72 0.68 1.52
C ARG A 93 -0.26 0.24 1.35
N ARG A 94 0.05 -1.02 1.66
CA ARG A 94 1.39 -1.60 1.49
C ARG A 94 1.76 -1.69 0.02
N ASN A 95 0.85 -2.24 -0.80
CA ASN A 95 1.07 -2.39 -2.24
C ASN A 95 1.21 -1.04 -2.93
N ILE A 96 0.36 -0.06 -2.61
CA ILE A 96 0.44 1.29 -3.16
C ILE A 96 1.74 1.97 -2.75
N ARG A 97 2.14 1.89 -1.47
CA ARG A 97 3.45 2.40 -1.05
C ARG A 97 4.58 1.79 -1.85
N PHE A 98 4.56 0.48 -2.05
CA PHE A 98 5.59 -0.21 -2.84
C PHE A 98 5.67 0.35 -4.26
N VAL A 99 4.54 0.50 -4.95
CA VAL A 99 4.48 1.07 -6.32
C VAL A 99 4.97 2.52 -6.37
N LEU A 100 4.57 3.36 -5.42
CA LEU A 100 4.93 4.77 -5.40
C LEU A 100 6.41 4.99 -5.01
N LEU A 101 6.94 4.18 -4.07
CA LEU A 101 8.34 4.26 -3.64
C LEU A 101 9.31 3.78 -4.74
N LEU A 102 8.88 2.90 -5.64
CA LEU A 102 9.71 2.43 -6.77
C LEU A 102 10.14 3.58 -7.71
N ARG A 103 9.34 4.64 -7.86
CA ARG A 103 9.70 5.79 -8.71
C ARG A 103 10.79 6.69 -8.11
N SER A 104 10.99 6.62 -6.79
CA SER A 104 12.07 7.35 -6.09
C SER A 104 13.44 6.68 -6.22
N LYS A 105 13.51 5.44 -6.74
CA LYS A 105 14.77 4.72 -6.96
C LYS A 105 15.08 4.68 -8.46
N LEU A 106 16.28 5.14 -8.81
CA LEU A 106 16.81 5.24 -10.18
C LEU A 106 16.69 3.91 -10.97
N PRO A 107 16.55 3.96 -12.30
CA PRO A 107 16.48 2.76 -13.14
C PRO A 107 17.82 2.00 -13.08
N GLY A 108 17.79 0.75 -12.62
CA GLY A 108 18.98 -0.10 -12.51
C GLY A 108 18.90 -1.22 -11.46
N SER A 109 17.95 -1.15 -10.52
CA SER A 109 17.74 -2.25 -9.57
C SER A 109 16.74 -3.27 -10.15
N THR A 110 17.26 -4.38 -10.66
CA THR A 110 16.49 -5.61 -10.88
C THR A 110 15.75 -6.02 -9.61
N TRP A 111 14.54 -6.55 -9.80
CA TRP A 111 13.55 -6.82 -8.78
C TRP A 111 14.13 -7.81 -7.76
N PRO A 112 14.15 -7.53 -6.44
CA PRO A 112 14.25 -8.61 -5.49
C PRO A 112 12.86 -9.24 -5.37
N ALA A 113 12.78 -10.55 -5.59
CA ALA A 113 11.56 -11.31 -5.37
C ALA A 113 10.97 -11.03 -3.97
N ARG A 114 9.64 -11.16 -3.85
CA ARG A 114 8.82 -10.94 -2.63
C ARG A 114 9.35 -11.58 -1.36
N SER A 115 10.24 -12.56 -1.46
CA SER A 115 10.90 -13.28 -0.37
C SER A 115 11.81 -12.41 0.52
N THR A 116 12.16 -11.18 0.10
CA THR A 116 13.06 -10.30 0.88
C THR A 116 12.39 -9.08 1.47
N CYS A 117 11.06 -8.95 1.36
CA CYS A 117 10.30 -7.99 2.16
C CYS A 117 10.20 -8.45 3.62
N ASN A 118 11.36 -8.64 4.24
CA ASN A 118 11.48 -8.56 5.68
C ASN A 118 10.84 -7.25 6.09
N ARG A 119 9.87 -7.39 6.99
CA ARG A 119 9.42 -6.39 7.95
C ARG A 119 10.26 -5.11 7.82
N PHE A 120 9.64 -4.01 7.39
CA PHE A 120 10.11 -2.69 7.83
C PHE A 120 9.96 -2.71 9.35
N GLU A 121 10.88 -3.39 10.04
CA GLU A 121 11.23 -3.05 11.40
C GLU A 121 11.58 -1.58 11.27
N ALA A 122 10.74 -0.74 11.87
CA ALA A 122 11.26 0.51 12.35
C ALA A 122 12.52 0.12 13.14
N LYS A 123 13.70 0.30 12.53
CA LYS A 123 14.96 0.20 13.26
C LYS A 123 14.85 1.32 14.29
N ARG A 124 14.33 0.99 15.47
CA ARG A 124 14.57 1.73 16.70
C ARG A 124 16.09 1.91 16.69
N PHE A 125 16.56 3.15 16.70
CA PHE A 125 17.99 3.44 16.59
C PHE A 125 18.71 2.59 17.65
N ARG A 126 19.45 1.57 17.19
CA ARG A 126 20.18 0.61 18.02
C ARG A 126 21.65 1.02 18.18
N GLY A 127 22.02 2.21 17.70
CA GLY A 127 23.34 2.79 17.95
C GLY A 127 23.34 3.53 19.29
N SER A 128 24.42 3.41 20.05
CA SER A 128 24.74 4.43 21.05
C SER A 128 25.05 5.73 20.32
N MET A 129 24.46 6.85 20.76
CA MET A 129 24.80 8.17 20.22
C MET A 129 26.31 8.39 20.41
N LYS A 130 26.96 9.02 19.45
CA LYS A 130 28.37 9.41 19.53
C LYS A 130 28.49 10.92 19.42
N SER A 131 29.52 11.48 20.04
CA SER A 131 29.95 12.85 19.73
C SER A 131 30.21 12.97 18.22
N GLY A 132 29.66 14.01 17.61
CA GLY A 132 29.68 14.25 16.17
C GLY A 132 28.41 13.85 15.41
N ASP A 133 27.51 13.05 15.99
CA ASP A 133 26.26 12.66 15.32
C ASP A 133 25.30 13.85 15.17
N ILE A 134 24.59 13.91 14.04
CA ILE A 134 23.52 14.90 13.84
C ILE A 134 22.19 14.28 14.28
N VAL A 135 21.51 14.93 15.22
CA VAL A 135 20.24 14.51 15.81
C VAL A 135 19.15 15.56 15.59
N LEU A 136 17.90 15.12 15.57
CA LEU A 136 16.74 16.03 15.59
C LEU A 136 16.39 16.36 17.04
N LEU A 137 16.23 17.64 17.36
CA LEU A 137 15.73 18.08 18.65
C LEU A 137 14.21 18.14 18.64
N GLU A 138 13.58 17.32 19.48
CA GLU A 138 12.14 17.33 19.69
C GLU A 138 11.69 18.67 20.28
N GLN A 139 10.68 19.26 19.65
CA GLN A 139 10.03 20.47 20.13
C GLN A 139 8.51 20.27 20.08
N ASP A 140 7.87 20.24 21.25
CA ASP A 140 6.44 19.98 21.39
C ASP A 140 5.56 21.00 20.65
N ASN A 141 6.04 22.23 20.49
CA ASN A 141 5.32 23.32 19.83
C ASN A 141 5.64 23.44 18.32
N LYS A 142 6.35 22.47 17.72
CA LYS A 142 6.65 22.48 16.29
C LYS A 142 6.32 21.15 15.64
N LYS A 143 5.76 21.23 14.43
CA LYS A 143 5.60 20.04 13.58
C LYS A 143 6.97 19.42 13.33
N ARG A 144 7.05 18.08 13.34
CA ARG A 144 8.27 17.29 13.19
C ARG A 144 9.17 17.69 12.00
N ILE A 145 8.59 18.19 10.91
CA ILE A 145 9.33 18.67 9.73
C ILE A 145 10.14 19.94 10.00
N ASN A 146 9.76 20.70 11.01
CA ASN A 146 10.39 21.96 11.43
C ASN A 146 11.26 21.78 12.68
N TRP A 147 11.55 20.54 13.07
CA TRP A 147 12.46 20.30 14.19
C TRP A 147 13.89 20.65 13.78
N PRO A 148 14.61 21.44 14.60
CA PRO A 148 15.97 21.80 14.29
C PRO A 148 16.89 20.57 14.41
N LEU A 149 17.92 20.55 13.56
CA LEU A 149 19.02 19.59 13.63
C LEU A 149 20.09 20.14 14.57
N ALA A 150 20.68 19.27 15.39
CA ALA A 150 21.78 19.58 16.28
C ALA A 150 22.89 18.55 16.14
N ARG A 151 24.13 18.94 16.46
CA ARG A 151 25.26 18.01 16.55
C ARG A 151 25.49 17.66 18.01
N VAL A 152 25.63 16.37 18.30
CA VAL A 152 26.04 15.90 19.63
C VAL A 152 27.48 16.33 19.86
N ILE A 153 27.73 17.15 20.88
CA ILE A 153 29.08 17.65 21.19
C ILE A 153 29.79 16.66 22.10
N GLU A 154 29.13 16.30 23.19
CA GLU A 154 29.63 15.40 24.21
C GLU A 154 28.47 14.60 24.80
N LEU A 155 28.80 13.44 25.38
CA LEU A 155 27.85 12.59 26.07
C LEU A 155 28.13 12.74 27.57
N LEU A 156 27.11 13.13 28.32
CA LEU A 156 27.21 13.12 29.78
C LEU A 156 26.96 11.68 30.28
N PRO A 157 27.82 11.17 31.19
CA PRO A 157 27.65 9.84 31.77
C PRO A 157 26.41 9.72 32.65
#